data_AF-A0A2E3SIA7-F1
#
_entry.id   AF-A0A2E3SIA7-F1
#
_cell.length_a   1.000
_cell.length_b   1.000
_cell.length_c   1.000
_cell.angle_alpha   90.00
_cell.angle_beta   90.00
_cell.angle_gamma   90.00
#
_symmetry.space_group_name_H-M   'P 1'
#
loop_
_entity.id
_entity.type
_entity.pdbx_description
1 polymer ?
#
loop_
_entity_poly.entity_id
_entity_poly.type
_entity_poly.pdbx_seq_one_letter_code
_entity_poly.pdbx_strand_id
1 'polypeptide(L)'
;MFKSFNTFEVEKRTTEDFDYVIMEIIEDVLKKRTETHKRYERLIEILWISKRPIQCKTYLARYLLGRLLKESDRIFNRGQILATRLCPNCNNYKKVIGKVHSNLSKKTH
;
A
#
# COMPACT_ATOMS: atom_id res chain seq x y z
N MET A 1 -4.75 -21.53 -12.26
CA MET A 1 -5.95 -21.89 -11.47
C MET A 1 -5.77 -21.26 -10.09
N PHE A 2 -6.37 -20.10 -9.84
CA PHE A 2 -6.13 -19.32 -8.62
C PHE A 2 -7.00 -19.85 -7.47
N LYS A 3 -6.37 -20.34 -6.40
CA LYS A 3 -7.08 -20.79 -5.20
C LYS A 3 -7.59 -19.57 -4.43
N SER A 4 -8.89 -19.63 -4.14
CA SER A 4 -9.62 -18.67 -3.32
C SER A 4 -9.11 -18.70 -1.89
N PHE A 5 -8.95 -17.50 -1.31
CA PHE A 5 -8.55 -17.28 0.08
C PHE A 5 -9.62 -17.84 1.03
N ASN A 6 -9.26 -18.82 1.87
CA ASN A 6 -9.86 -19.04 3.21
C ASN A 6 -9.19 -20.21 3.93
N THR A 7 -7.99 -20.00 4.46
CA THR A 7 -7.43 -20.64 5.68
C THR A 7 -5.97 -20.19 5.79
N PHE A 8 -5.70 -19.19 6.62
CA PHE A 8 -4.32 -18.87 7.00
C PHE A 8 -4.11 -19.46 8.40
N GLU A 9 -3.83 -20.75 8.44
CA GLU A 9 -3.22 -21.38 9.61
C GLU A 9 -1.83 -20.76 9.80
N VAL A 10 -1.60 -20.23 11.00
CA VAL A 10 -0.36 -19.57 11.39
C VAL A 10 0.65 -20.66 11.72
N GLU A 11 1.18 -21.32 10.70
CA GLU A 11 2.39 -22.12 10.84
C GLU A 11 3.63 -21.24 10.73
N LYS A 12 4.64 -21.62 11.50
CA LYS A 12 5.87 -20.89 11.81
C LYS A 12 6.76 -20.79 10.55
N ARG A 13 6.44 -19.84 9.68
CA ARG A 13 7.17 -19.56 8.43
C ARG A 13 8.64 -19.26 8.69
N THR A 14 9.53 -19.91 7.94
CA THR A 14 10.98 -19.65 7.97
C THR A 14 11.26 -18.27 7.37
N THR A 15 12.48 -17.75 7.53
CA THR A 15 12.88 -16.47 6.92
C THR A 15 12.77 -16.49 5.39
N GLU A 16 13.03 -17.64 4.76
CA GLU A 16 12.89 -17.83 3.31
C GLU A 16 11.43 -17.68 2.86
N ASP A 17 10.48 -18.24 3.62
CA ASP A 17 9.05 -18.07 3.37
C ASP A 17 8.62 -16.59 3.44
N PHE A 18 9.27 -15.79 4.27
CA PHE A 18 8.97 -14.36 4.39
C PHE A 18 9.48 -13.56 3.18
N ASP A 19 10.66 -13.87 2.64
CA ASP A 19 11.18 -13.20 1.46
C ASP A 19 10.29 -13.44 0.23
N TYR A 20 9.77 -14.67 0.06
CA TYR A 20 8.76 -14.96 -0.97
C TYR A 20 7.47 -14.16 -0.75
N VAL A 21 6.99 -14.07 0.49
CA VAL A 21 5.81 -13.25 0.83
C VAL A 21 6.04 -11.77 0.52
N ILE A 22 7.23 -11.23 0.76
CA ILE A 22 7.57 -9.85 0.40
C ILE A 22 7.52 -9.66 -1.12
N MET A 23 8.07 -10.59 -1.89
CA MET A 23 8.01 -10.54 -3.35
C MET A 23 6.57 -10.55 -3.86
N GLU A 24 5.71 -11.43 -3.32
CA GLU A 24 4.28 -11.46 -3.65
C GLU A 24 3.58 -10.12 -3.34
N ILE A 25 3.89 -9.49 -2.20
CA ILE A 25 3.33 -8.17 -1.84
C ILE A 25 3.78 -7.11 -2.84
N ILE A 26 5.04 -7.12 -3.25
CA ILE A 26 5.58 -6.16 -4.23
C ILE A 26 4.88 -6.36 -5.58
N GLU A 27 4.75 -7.59 -6.05
CA GLU A 27 4.06 -7.90 -7.32
C GLU A 27 2.61 -7.43 -7.32
N ASP A 28 1.87 -7.68 -6.23
CA ASP A 28 0.49 -7.23 -6.07
C ASP A 28 0.37 -5.70 -6.04
N VAL A 29 1.27 -5.01 -5.34
CA VAL A 29 1.35 -3.54 -5.30
C VAL A 29 1.59 -2.96 -6.69
N LEU A 30 2.57 -3.50 -7.42
CA LEU A 30 2.91 -3.03 -8.77
C LEU A 30 1.73 -3.26 -9.72
N LYS A 31 1.12 -4.44 -9.68
CA LYS A 31 -0.05 -4.77 -10.50
C LYS A 31 -1.21 -3.80 -10.24
N LYS A 32 -1.60 -3.61 -8.97
CA LYS A 32 -2.70 -2.70 -8.58
C LYS A 32 -2.41 -1.26 -8.97
N ARG A 33 -1.16 -0.82 -8.85
CA ARG A 33 -0.74 0.53 -9.28
C ARG A 33 -0.91 0.68 -10.80
N THR A 34 -0.41 -0.27 -11.58
CA THR A 34 -0.54 -0.25 -13.04
C THR A 34 -2.01 -0.23 -13.47
N GLU A 35 -2.86 -1.05 -12.86
CA GLU A 35 -4.30 -1.06 -13.12
C GLU A 35 -4.96 0.29 -12.78
N THR A 36 -4.58 0.89 -11.65
CA THR A 36 -5.06 2.21 -11.24
C THR A 36 -4.65 3.28 -12.24
N HIS A 37 -3.37 3.34 -12.62
CA HIS A 37 -2.88 4.30 -13.62
C HIS A 37 -3.60 4.15 -14.96
N LYS A 38 -3.76 2.92 -15.47
CA LYS A 38 -4.51 2.65 -16.72
C LYS A 38 -5.95 3.16 -16.66
N ARG A 39 -6.61 3.04 -15.50
CA ARG A 39 -7.97 3.57 -15.32
C ARG A 39 -8.00 5.09 -15.44
N TYR A 40 -7.07 5.80 -14.79
CA TYR A 40 -7.01 7.26 -14.85
C TYR A 40 -6.56 7.77 -16.22
N GLU A 41 -5.65 7.07 -16.89
CA GLU A 41 -5.24 7.35 -18.27
C GLU A 41 -6.46 7.40 -19.20
N ARG A 42 -7.31 6.37 -19.18
CA ARG A 42 -8.58 6.36 -19.94
C ARG A 42 -9.50 7.54 -19.60
N LEU A 43 -9.60 7.92 -18.32
CA LEU A 43 -10.41 9.07 -17.92
C LEU A 43 -9.86 10.39 -18.48
N ILE A 44 -8.53 10.53 -18.51
CA ILE A 44 -7.86 11.70 -19.06
C ILE A 44 -8.04 11.74 -20.59
N GLU A 45 -7.93 10.61 -21.28
CA GLU A 45 -8.20 10.50 -22.72
C GLU A 45 -9.63 10.95 -23.05
N ILE A 46 -10.63 10.42 -22.32
CA ILE A 46 -12.04 10.80 -22.49
C ILE A 46 -12.23 12.31 -22.26
N LEU A 47 -11.59 12.85 -21.22
CA LEU A 47 -11.64 14.28 -20.92
C LEU A 47 -11.04 15.12 -22.06
N TRP A 48 -9.92 14.66 -22.63
CA TRP A 48 -9.22 15.34 -23.71
C TRP A 48 -10.06 15.46 -24.98
N ILE A 49 -10.70 14.36 -25.40
CA ILE A 49 -11.55 14.32 -26.61
C ILE A 49 -12.93 14.97 -26.40
N SER A 50 -13.32 15.27 -25.16
CA SER A 50 -14.63 15.86 -24.87
C SER A 50 -14.80 17.26 -25.47
N LYS A 51 -16.04 17.66 -25.76
CA LYS A 51 -16.38 19.01 -26.24
C LYS A 51 -16.38 20.09 -25.15
N ARG A 52 -15.87 19.78 -23.95
CA ARG A 52 -15.89 20.71 -22.81
C ARG A 52 -14.96 21.91 -23.04
N PRO A 53 -15.26 23.10 -22.49
CA PRO A 53 -14.35 24.23 -22.53
C PRO A 53 -13.00 23.89 -21.88
N ILE A 54 -11.92 24.52 -22.35
CA ILE A 54 -10.56 24.25 -21.88
C ILE A 54 -10.42 24.46 -20.36
N GLN A 55 -11.06 25.49 -19.80
CA GLN A 55 -11.05 25.76 -18.36
C GLN A 55 -11.63 24.59 -17.54
N CYS A 56 -12.73 24.01 -18.01
CA CYS A 56 -13.36 22.84 -17.39
C CYS A 56 -12.47 21.60 -17.51
N LYS A 57 -11.84 21.38 -18.68
CA LYS A 57 -10.86 20.30 -18.86
C LYS A 57 -9.69 20.43 -17.90
N THR A 58 -9.10 21.62 -17.77
CA THR A 58 -7.97 21.86 -16.86
C THR A 58 -8.34 21.60 -15.41
N TYR A 59 -9.51 22.08 -14.96
CA TYR A 59 -9.99 21.81 -13.60
C TYR A 59 -10.15 20.31 -13.33
N LEU A 60 -10.82 19.59 -14.24
CA LEU A 60 -11.04 18.15 -14.09
C LEU A 60 -9.73 17.37 -14.18
N ALA A 61 -8.80 17.75 -15.06
CA ALA A 61 -7.49 17.11 -15.18
C ALA A 61 -6.68 17.23 -13.89
N ARG A 62 -6.64 18.42 -13.28
CA ARG A 62 -5.98 18.64 -11.98
C ARG A 62 -6.61 17.79 -10.88
N TYR A 63 -7.94 17.69 -10.86
CA TYR A 63 -8.66 16.85 -9.91
C TYR A 63 -8.32 15.37 -10.10
N LEU A 64 -8.38 14.86 -11.33
CA LEU A 64 -8.05 13.47 -11.67
C LEU A 64 -6.60 13.13 -11.31
N LEU A 65 -5.65 14.02 -11.61
CA LEU A 65 -4.25 13.84 -11.25
C LEU A 65 -4.06 13.75 -9.73
N GLY A 66 -4.70 14.64 -8.97
CA GLY A 66 -4.65 14.60 -7.51
C GLY A 66 -5.27 13.32 -6.91
N ARG A 67 -6.32 12.79 -7.55
CA ARG A 67 -6.93 11.51 -7.17
C ARG A 67 -6.02 10.33 -7.48
N LEU A 68 -5.41 10.30 -8.67
CA LEU A 68 -4.46 9.27 -9.08
C LEU A 68 -3.28 9.18 -8.10
N LEU A 69 -2.65 10.30 -7.76
CA LEU A 69 -1.55 10.35 -6.80
C LEU A 69 -1.97 9.75 -5.45
N LYS A 70 -3.09 10.23 -4.89
CA LYS A 70 -3.61 9.74 -3.60
C LYS A 70 -3.92 8.24 -3.60
N GLU A 71 -4.47 7.71 -4.69
CA GLU A 71 -4.82 6.29 -4.78
C GLU A 71 -3.58 5.41 -4.99
N SER A 72 -2.63 5.84 -5.82
CA SER A 72 -1.33 5.17 -5.98
C SER A 72 -0.58 5.09 -4.65
N ASP A 73 -0.49 6.20 -3.91
CA ASP A 73 0.20 6.23 -2.61
C ASP A 73 -0.48 5.33 -1.57
N ARG A 74 -1.81 5.26 -1.58
CA ARG A 74 -2.55 4.34 -0.68
C ARG A 74 -2.24 2.88 -0.97
N ILE A 75 -2.03 2.50 -2.24
CA ILE A 75 -1.66 1.13 -2.61
C ILE A 75 -0.29 0.79 -2.02
N PHE A 76 0.70 1.68 -2.20
CA PHE A 76 2.03 1.51 -1.60
C PHE A 76 1.97 1.42 -0.07
N ASN A 77 1.26 2.35 0.58
CA ASN A 77 1.12 2.35 2.03
C ASN A 77 0.48 1.06 2.55
N ARG A 78 -0.53 0.52 1.87
CA ARG A 78 -1.15 -0.75 2.24
C ARG A 78 -0.18 -1.92 2.09
N GLY A 79 0.60 -1.96 1.02
CA GLY A 79 1.65 -2.95 0.82
C GLY A 79 2.71 -2.90 1.92
N GLN A 80 3.20 -1.70 2.25
CA GLN A 80 4.17 -1.49 3.32
C GLN A 80 3.63 -1.89 4.69
N ILE A 81 2.38 -1.55 5.00
CA ILE A 81 1.73 -1.95 6.26
C ILE A 81 1.61 -3.48 6.32
N LEU A 82 1.25 -4.13 5.22
CA LEU A 82 1.11 -5.59 5.16
C LEU A 82 2.47 -6.27 5.36
N ALA A 83 3.50 -5.84 4.64
CA ALA A 83 4.87 -6.32 4.79
C ALA A 83 5.37 -6.16 6.24
N THR A 84 5.11 -4.99 6.85
CA THR A 84 5.48 -4.72 8.24
C THR A 84 4.75 -5.63 9.22
N ARG A 85 3.46 -5.93 8.98
CA ARG A 85 2.65 -6.82 9.84
C ARG A 85 3.12 -8.27 9.79
N LEU A 86 3.49 -8.74 8.60
CA LEU A 86 3.91 -10.11 8.34
C LEU A 86 5.39 -10.34 8.68
N CYS A 87 6.16 -9.27 8.86
CA CYS A 87 7.57 -9.35 9.19
C CYS A 87 7.80 -10.05 10.54
N PRO A 88 8.51 -11.20 10.55
CA PRO A 88 8.72 -11.99 11.76
C PRO A 88 9.56 -11.23 12.80
N ASN A 89 10.47 -10.35 12.37
CA ASN A 89 11.36 -9.59 13.25
C ASN A 89 10.87 -8.18 13.58
N CYS A 90 9.94 -7.61 12.82
CA CYS A 90 9.50 -6.22 12.98
C CYS A 90 8.52 -6.02 14.13
N ASN A 91 7.78 -7.06 14.54
CA ASN A 91 6.93 -7.01 15.73
C ASN A 91 7.74 -6.95 17.05
N ASN A 92 9.00 -7.40 17.05
CA ASN A 92 9.90 -7.25 18.20
C ASN A 92 10.35 -5.80 18.39
N TYR A 93 10.45 -5.01 17.32
CA TYR A 93 10.78 -3.58 17.41
C TYR A 93 9.72 -2.77 18.17
N LYS A 94 8.42 -3.10 18.01
CA LYS A 94 7.34 -2.45 18.78
C LYS A 94 7.38 -2.77 20.28
N LYS A 95 7.77 -4.01 20.66
CA LYS A 95 7.94 -4.40 22.07
C LYS A 95 9.14 -3.73 22.74
N VAL A 96 10.21 -3.45 21.98
CA VAL A 96 11.38 -2.73 22.49
C VAL A 96 11.05 -1.26 22.75
N ILE A 97 10.35 -0.57 21.84
CA ILE A 97 9.95 0.82 22.02
C ILE A 97 8.98 0.98 23.21
N GLY A 98 8.04 0.04 23.39
CA GLY A 98 7.13 0.03 24.55
C GLY A 98 7.84 -0.17 25.90
N LYS A 99 8.87 -1.03 25.94
CA LYS A 99 9.69 -1.23 27.15
C LYS A 99 10.60 -0.04 27.47
N VAL A 100 11.11 0.66 26.46
CA VAL A 100 11.94 1.86 26.65
C VAL A 100 11.12 2.97 27.31
N HIS A 101 9.87 3.21 26.87
CA HIS A 101 8.99 4.23 27.47
C HIS A 101 8.59 3.89 28.92
N SER A 102 8.33 2.62 29.24
CA SER A 102 8.00 2.20 30.62
C SER A 102 9.19 2.30 31.59
N ASN A 103 10.42 2.21 31.09
CA ASN A 103 11.63 2.27 31.91
C ASN A 103 12.10 3.70 32.18
N LEU A 104 11.74 4.67 31.33
CA LEU A 104 11.93 6.10 31.62
C LEU A 104 10.95 6.61 32.68
N SER A 105 9.69 6.17 32.64
CA SER A 105 8.66 6.61 33.60
C SER A 105 8.86 6.08 35.03
N LYS A 106 9.65 5.01 35.21
CA LYS A 106 9.94 4.41 36.53
C LYS A 106 11.23 4.94 37.18
N LYS A 107 11.97 5.81 36.51
CA LYS A 107 13.20 6.43 37.03
C LYS A 107 12.99 7.87 37.54
N THR A 108 11.77 8.40 37.47
CA THR A 108 11.41 9.77 37.90
C THR A 108 10.47 9.80 39.11
N HIS A 109 10.43 8.75 39.93
CA HIS A 109 9.85 8.78 41.27
C HIS A 109 10.81 8.19 42.28
#